data_AF-A0A2H0E109-F1
#
_entry.id   AF-A0A2H0E109-F1
#
_cell.length_a   1.000
_cell.length_b   1.000
_cell.length_c   1.000
_cell.angle_alpha   90.00
_cell.angle_beta   90.00
_cell.angle_gamma   90.00
#
_symmetry.space_group_name_H-M   'P 1'
#
loop_
_entity.id
_entity.type
_entity.pdbx_description
1 polymer ?
#
loop_
_entity_poly.entity_id
_entity_poly.type
_entity_poly.pdbx_seq_one_letter_code
_entity_poly.pdbx_strand_id
1 'polypeptide(L)'
;MVLRQKIKYAYRGKFDPAKLAPDNIDRLSTGLVKPKTKILELGCAAGFMSEYFRKQLSCKVIGVDINREAKPDITGDLNEPTTWQEIRRRAPYDLVFASAI
;
A
#
# COMPACT_ATOMS: atom_id res chain seq x y z
N MET A 1 -4.32 32.75 3.25
CA MET A 1 -3.27 31.95 2.58
C MET A 1 -3.65 30.48 2.74
N VAL A 2 -4.29 29.89 1.73
CA VAL A 2 -4.69 28.47 1.79
C VAL A 2 -3.40 27.66 1.71
N LEU A 3 -3.05 26.97 2.80
CA LEU A 3 -2.03 25.93 2.78
C LEU A 3 -2.38 25.00 1.62
N ARG A 4 -1.62 25.07 0.52
CA ARG A 4 -1.69 24.05 -0.53
C ARG A 4 -1.42 22.74 0.19
N GLN A 5 -2.47 21.95 0.44
CA GLN A 5 -2.33 20.58 0.87
C GLN A 5 -1.30 19.96 -0.07
N LYS A 6 -0.15 19.54 0.46
CA LYS A 6 0.74 18.64 -0.26
C LYS A 6 -0.07 17.37 -0.41
N ILE A 7 -0.83 17.26 -1.50
CA ILE A 7 -1.58 16.06 -1.83
C ILE A 7 -0.53 14.97 -1.94
N LYS A 8 -0.50 14.08 -0.95
CA LYS A 8 0.44 12.95 -0.83
C LYS A 8 0.49 12.16 -2.14
N TYR A 9 -0.62 12.16 -2.89
CA TYR A 9 -0.80 11.46 -4.15
C TYR A 9 -1.08 12.37 -5.35
N ALA A 10 -0.33 13.45 -5.54
CA ALA A 10 -0.30 14.17 -6.82
C ALA A 10 0.42 13.37 -7.94
N TYR A 11 0.38 12.03 -7.89
CA TYR A 11 0.88 11.15 -8.94
C TYR A 11 -0.10 11.21 -10.11
N ARG A 12 0.06 12.20 -10.99
CA ARG A 12 -0.53 12.16 -12.34
C ARG A 12 0.17 11.10 -13.23
N GLY A 13 0.57 9.95 -12.65
CA GLY A 13 1.44 8.94 -13.24
C GLY A 13 1.71 7.73 -12.32
N LYS A 14 2.66 6.88 -12.67
CA LYS A 14 3.04 5.69 -11.88
C LYS A 14 3.86 6.08 -10.66
N PHE A 15 3.56 5.49 -9.50
CA PHE A 15 4.35 5.68 -8.27
C PHE A 15 5.81 5.23 -8.49
N ASP A 16 6.73 6.13 -8.15
CA ASP A 16 8.17 5.92 -8.29
C ASP A 16 8.86 6.57 -7.07
N PRO A 17 9.25 5.78 -6.06
CA PRO A 17 9.83 6.32 -4.83
C PRO A 17 11.18 7.01 -5.07
N ALA A 18 11.89 6.68 -6.15
CA ALA A 18 13.18 7.32 -6.46
C ALA A 18 13.02 8.79 -6.87
N LYS A 19 11.84 9.19 -7.35
CA LYS A 19 11.52 10.58 -7.74
C LYS A 19 11.01 11.43 -6.59
N LEU A 20 10.79 10.84 -5.42
CA LEU A 20 10.34 11.58 -4.24
C LEU A 20 11.52 12.22 -3.52
N ALA A 21 11.21 13.27 -2.75
CA ALA A 21 12.17 13.91 -1.87
C ALA A 21 12.85 12.84 -0.97
N PRO A 22 14.16 12.95 -0.70
CA PRO A 22 14.89 11.95 0.08
C PRO A 22 14.30 11.66 1.48
N ASP A 23 13.64 12.64 2.07
CA ASP A 23 12.98 12.61 3.38
C ASP A 23 11.49 12.24 3.30
N ASN A 24 10.96 11.95 2.10
CA ASN A 24 9.58 11.52 1.94
C ASN A 24 9.37 10.13 2.54
N ILE A 25 8.33 9.98 3.37
CA ILE A 25 8.05 8.74 4.08
C ILE A 25 7.81 7.55 3.15
N ASP A 26 7.14 7.74 2.01
CA ASP A 26 6.87 6.66 1.06
C ASP A 26 8.16 6.18 0.41
N ARG A 27 9.11 7.09 0.11
CA ARG A 27 10.46 6.71 -0.36
C ARG A 27 11.23 5.93 0.69
N LEU A 28 11.30 6.48 1.90
CA LEU A 28 12.06 5.88 2.99
C LEU A 28 11.54 4.49 3.34
N SER A 29 10.22 4.36 3.53
CA SER A 29 9.59 3.10 3.93
C SER A 29 9.58 2.05 2.82
N THR A 30 9.31 2.41 1.57
CA THR A 30 9.37 1.45 0.45
C THR A 30 10.80 0.97 0.18
N GLY A 31 11.81 1.80 0.43
CA GLY A 31 13.23 1.44 0.30
C GLY A 31 13.73 0.39 1.30
N LEU A 32 12.97 0.11 2.37
CA LEU A 32 13.29 -0.93 3.36
C LEU A 32 12.75 -2.31 2.98
N VAL A 33 11.89 -2.38 1.95
CA VAL A 33 11.21 -3.62 1.56
C VAL A 33 12.14 -4.48 0.72
N LYS A 34 12.34 -5.74 1.15
CA LYS A 34 13.12 -6.72 0.37
C LYS A 34 12.33 -7.19 -0.86
N PRO A 35 12.99 -7.49 -1.99
CA PRO A 35 12.36 -8.17 -3.11
C PRO A 35 11.75 -9.52 -2.73
N LYS A 36 10.74 -9.95 -3.49
CA LYS A 36 10.04 -11.25 -3.34
C LYS A 36 9.38 -11.46 -1.96
N THR A 37 9.13 -10.40 -1.23
CA THR A 37 8.42 -10.41 0.06
C THR A 37 6.92 -10.59 -0.16
N LYS A 38 6.25 -11.36 0.72
CA LYS A 38 4.78 -11.40 0.79
C LYS A 38 4.28 -10.31 1.74
N ILE A 39 3.62 -9.31 1.17
CA ILE A 39 3.20 -8.09 1.84
C ILE A 39 1.68 -8.09 2.04
N LEU A 40 1.24 -7.78 3.26
CA LEU A 40 -0.12 -7.33 3.55
C LEU A 40 -0.14 -5.80 3.50
N GLU A 41 -0.93 -5.21 2.61
CA GLU A 41 -1.08 -3.75 2.51
C GLU A 41 -2.47 -3.35 3.01
N LEU A 42 -2.51 -2.66 4.15
CA LEU A 42 -3.73 -2.17 4.78
C LEU A 42 -4.03 -0.74 4.30
N GLY A 43 -5.24 -0.54 3.76
CA GLY A 43 -5.64 0.74 3.14
C GLY A 43 -4.92 0.97 1.82
N CYS A 44 -4.98 0.01 0.89
CA CYS A 44 -4.20 0.07 -0.35
C CYS A 44 -4.70 1.11 -1.36
N ALA A 45 -5.88 1.70 -1.15
CA ALA A 45 -6.50 2.69 -2.04
C ALA A 45 -6.39 2.26 -3.50
N ALA A 46 -6.01 3.16 -4.41
CA ALA A 46 -5.86 2.88 -5.84
C ALA A 46 -4.69 1.93 -6.20
N GLY A 47 -3.95 1.40 -5.23
CA GLY A 47 -2.93 0.35 -5.43
C GLY A 47 -1.59 0.86 -5.99
N PHE A 48 -1.29 2.16 -5.85
CA PHE A 48 -0.07 2.76 -6.39
C PHE A 48 1.21 2.12 -5.83
N MET A 49 1.30 1.95 -4.50
CA MET A 49 2.43 1.27 -3.87
C MET A 49 2.43 -0.23 -4.18
N SER A 50 1.24 -0.85 -4.19
CA SER A 50 1.08 -2.26 -4.58
C SER A 50 1.66 -2.54 -5.96
N GLU A 51 1.47 -1.64 -6.93
CA GLU A 51 2.02 -1.77 -8.28
C GLU A 51 3.55 -1.77 -8.26
N TYR A 52 4.17 -0.86 -7.50
CA TYR A 52 5.62 -0.80 -7.35
C TYR A 52 6.17 -2.08 -6.71
N PHE A 53 5.59 -2.53 -5.60
CA PHE A 53 6.00 -3.76 -4.94
C PHE A 53 5.89 -4.98 -5.86
N ARG A 54 4.79 -5.11 -6.60
CA ARG A 54 4.58 -6.22 -7.55
C ARG A 54 5.57 -6.17 -8.72
N LYS A 55 5.69 -5.01 -9.38
CA LYS A 55 6.42 -4.90 -10.64
C LYS A 55 7.93 -4.72 -10.47
N GLN A 56 8.35 -3.91 -9.50
CA GLN A 56 9.76 -3.57 -9.32
C GLN A 56 10.47 -4.50 -8.34
N LEU A 57 9.78 -4.93 -7.28
CA LEU A 57 10.36 -5.79 -6.25
C LEU A 57 9.93 -7.27 -6.38
N SER A 58 9.06 -7.60 -7.34
CA SER A 58 8.50 -8.96 -7.49
C SER A 58 7.83 -9.48 -6.21
N CYS A 59 7.31 -8.58 -5.37
CA CYS A 59 6.62 -8.94 -4.14
C CYS A 59 5.22 -9.48 -4.43
N LYS A 60 4.73 -10.36 -3.56
CA LYS A 60 3.33 -10.79 -3.55
C LYS A 60 2.56 -9.88 -2.60
N VAL A 61 1.72 -9.01 -3.14
CA VAL A 61 0.93 -8.05 -2.34
C VAL A 61 -0.50 -8.54 -2.22
N ILE A 62 -1.01 -8.59 -0.99
CA ILE A 62 -2.43 -8.70 -0.67
C ILE A 62 -2.89 -7.34 -0.13
N GLY A 63 -3.61 -6.58 -0.96
CA GLY A 63 -4.17 -5.28 -0.60
C GLY A 63 -5.56 -5.42 0.03
N VAL A 64 -5.80 -4.62 1.06
CA VAL A 64 -7.09 -4.52 1.75
C VAL A 64 -7.57 -3.07 1.72
N ASP A 65 -8.79 -2.86 1.29
CA ASP A 65 -9.42 -1.53 1.33
C ASP A 65 -10.94 -1.66 1.47
N ILE A 66 -11.58 -0.66 2.08
CA ILE A 66 -13.04 -0.60 2.18
C ILE A 66 -13.68 -0.19 0.83
N ASN A 67 -12.96 0.58 0.02
CA ASN A 67 -13.42 1.02 -1.28
C ASN A 67 -13.26 -0.08 -2.34
N ARG A 68 -14.39 -0.64 -2.78
CA ARG A 68 -14.42 -1.66 -3.83
C ARG A 68 -13.93 -1.15 -5.19
N GLU A 69 -14.10 0.13 -5.49
CA GLU A 69 -13.69 0.71 -6.79
C GLU A 69 -12.17 0.67 -7.00
N ALA A 70 -11.43 0.68 -5.89
CA ALA A 70 -9.99 0.48 -5.86
C ALA A 70 -9.54 -0.95 -6.22
N LYS A 71 -10.49 -1.90 -6.32
CA LYS A 71 -10.28 -3.32 -6.65
C LYS A 71 -9.19 -3.98 -5.78
N PRO A 72 -9.29 -3.91 -4.44
CA PRO A 72 -8.35 -4.59 -3.55
C PRO A 72 -8.49 -6.12 -3.65
N ASP A 73 -7.47 -6.84 -3.17
CA ASP A 73 -7.52 -8.31 -3.08
C ASP A 73 -8.53 -8.80 -2.03
N ILE A 74 -8.80 -7.95 -1.03
CA ILE A 74 -9.83 -8.11 0.00
C ILE A 74 -10.57 -6.77 0.13
N THR A 75 -11.88 -6.77 -0.14
CA THR A 75 -12.74 -5.60 0.13
C THR A 75 -13.37 -5.75 1.51
N GLY A 76 -13.14 -4.80 2.42
CA GLY A 76 -13.73 -4.83 3.75
C GLY A 76 -13.23 -3.73 4.69
N ASP A 77 -14.01 -3.44 5.73
CA ASP A 77 -13.63 -2.52 6.79
C ASP A 77 -12.62 -3.20 7.73
N LEU A 78 -11.49 -2.54 8.01
CA LEU A 78 -10.47 -3.03 8.92
C LEU A 78 -10.90 -2.98 10.40
N ASN A 79 -12.05 -2.40 10.73
CA ASN A 79 -12.68 -2.49 12.05
C ASN A 79 -13.61 -3.71 12.18
N GLU A 80 -13.91 -4.41 11.08
CA GLU A 80 -14.81 -5.55 11.08
C GLU A 80 -14.06 -6.88 11.24
N PRO A 81 -14.46 -7.75 12.19
CA PRO A 81 -13.80 -9.04 12.42
C PRO A 81 -13.76 -9.96 11.19
N THR A 82 -14.78 -9.87 10.33
CA THR A 82 -14.90 -10.68 9.10
C THR A 82 -13.80 -10.37 8.09
N THR A 83 -13.39 -9.10 7.96
CA THR A 83 -12.24 -8.68 7.14
C THR A 83 -10.96 -9.35 7.65
N TRP A 84 -10.76 -9.36 8.97
CA TRP A 84 -9.59 -10.00 9.59
C TRP A 84 -9.60 -11.53 9.48
N GLN A 85 -10.77 -12.17 9.44
CA GLN A 85 -10.84 -13.60 9.15
C GLN A 85 -10.30 -13.91 7.75
N GLU A 86 -10.64 -13.11 6.74
CA GLU A 86 -10.12 -13.27 5.38
C GLU A 86 -8.61 -12.95 5.28
N ILE A 87 -8.15 -11.90 5.96
CA ILE A 87 -6.71 -11.59 6.07
C ILE A 87 -5.96 -12.79 6.66
N ARG A 88 -6.45 -13.36 7.76
CA ARG A 88 -5.81 -14.51 8.42
C ARG A 88 -5.78 -15.76 7.55
N ARG A 89 -6.80 -16.01 6.72
CA ARG A 89 -6.81 -17.12 5.75
C ARG A 89 -5.68 -17.04 4.73
N ARG A 90 -5.15 -15.84 4.48
CA ARG A 90 -4.06 -15.60 3.52
C ARG A 90 -2.69 -15.45 4.18
N ALA A 91 -2.58 -15.62 5.49
CA ALA A 91 -1.31 -15.65 6.23
C ALA A 91 -0.44 -16.88 5.86
N PRO A 92 0.86 -16.94 6.25
CA PRO A 92 1.64 -15.88 6.89
C PRO A 92 1.98 -14.75 5.91
N TYR A 93 2.32 -13.59 6.45
CA TYR A 93 2.88 -12.46 5.72
C TYR A 93 4.28 -12.18 6.26
N ASP A 94 5.19 -11.77 5.38
CA ASP A 94 6.57 -11.42 5.77
C ASP A 94 6.65 -9.98 6.27
N LEU A 95 5.77 -9.11 5.74
CA LEU A 95 5.69 -7.70 6.09
C LEU A 95 4.23 -7.24 6.08
N VAL A 96 3.86 -6.41 7.06
CA VAL A 96 2.59 -5.68 7.07
C VAL A 96 2.90 -4.20 6.84
N PHE A 97 2.27 -3.63 5.82
CA PHE A 97 2.41 -2.23 5.42
C PHE A 97 1.07 -1.53 5.66
N ALA A 98 1.06 -0.51 6.51
CA ALA A 98 -0.13 0.29 6.81
C ALA A 98 0.24 1.76 6.63
N SER A 99 -0.09 2.30 5.45
CA SER A 99 0.15 3.71 5.14
C SER A 99 -1.13 4.51 5.41
N ALA A 100 -1.49 4.62 6.69
CA ALA A 100 -2.47 5.62 7.13
C ALA A 100 -1.69 6.88 7.55
N ILE A 101 -1.60 7.86 6.64
CA ILE A 101 -1.38 9.27 7.01
C ILE A 101 -2.28 10.11 6.11
#